data_AF-A0A947C769-F1
#
_entry.id   AF-A0A947C769-F1
#
_cell.length_a   1.000
_cell.length_b   1.000
_cell.length_c   1.000
_cell.angle_alpha   90.00
_cell.angle_beta   90.00
_cell.angle_gamma   90.00
#
_symmetry.space_group_name_H-M   'P 1'
#
loop_
_entity.id
_entity.type
_entity.pdbx_description
1 polymer ?
#
loop_
_entity_poly.entity_id
_entity_poly.type
_entity_poly.pdbx_seq_one_letter_code
_entity_poly.pdbx_strand_id
1 'polypeptide(L)'
;IRSVLTCQNRRGVCVMCYGRDLGRGYEVNIGEAVGIIGAQSIGEPGTQLTMRTFHIGGAAARGKIEQSSIESRSGGVVKFDNTKLITKADGTVVVMNRHGAVTVVDESGREREHFTLTYGAFVKVKEGDRVERGTMLAEWDPYAIPILTEVHGTVKYGDVVEAVTMDEKLDEVTGLSRRVVIESRDPGARPRISIKDPTTGDTQSTGTGENMARYFLPVGANIIPADGQTVEAGEIIAKIPRETTKTKDITGGLPRVAELFEARKPKDHAIISEIDGIVTFGKDTKGKRKVMITPEVGEPKEYLIAKGKHLTVKDGDHVRAGEPLMDGPANPHDILKVKGEKELAAWLVDEIQQVYRLQGVAINDKHIEVIVRQMLRRVRIKETGDTRFLPDEQVEKTVFERENERVIAKGGQPAVAEPLLLGITKASLSTESFISASSFQETTKVLTEAAISGKLDELRGLKENVIMGRLLPAGTGLGAYNKIDMVVADDAVQPLTPARTFLEPEPVAAAASEE
;
A
#
# COMPACT_ATOMS: atom_id res chain seq x y z
N ILE A 1 1.28 13.95 -14.98
CA ILE A 1 1.36 14.99 -13.92
C ILE A 1 2.75 14.87 -13.30
N ARG A 2 3.44 15.98 -13.00
CA ARG A 2 4.73 15.93 -12.27
C ARG A 2 4.45 15.74 -10.78
N SER A 3 5.32 15.00 -10.09
CA SER A 3 5.16 14.67 -8.66
C SER A 3 6.42 15.05 -7.90
N VAL A 4 6.27 15.35 -6.61
CA VAL A 4 7.39 15.59 -5.69
C VAL A 4 8.27 14.35 -5.58
N LEU A 5 7.69 13.15 -5.70
CA LEU A 5 8.41 11.88 -5.66
C LEU A 5 9.41 11.75 -6.82
N THR A 6 9.02 12.21 -8.01
CA THR A 6 9.83 12.12 -9.23
C THR A 6 10.83 13.27 -9.42
N CYS A 7 10.91 14.21 -8.47
CA CYS A 7 11.80 15.35 -8.62
C CYS A 7 13.28 14.92 -8.54
N GLN A 8 14.06 15.21 -9.57
CA GLN A 8 15.50 14.90 -9.62
C GLN A 8 16.37 15.95 -8.94
N ASN A 9 15.75 17.00 -8.38
CA ASN A 9 16.53 18.02 -7.67
C ASN A 9 17.21 17.38 -6.44
N ARG A 10 18.55 17.48 -6.39
CA ARG A 10 19.38 16.88 -5.33
C ARG A 10 19.08 17.48 -3.96
N ARG A 11 18.71 18.76 -3.92
CA ARG A 11 18.39 19.48 -2.68
C ARG A 11 17.07 20.21 -2.83
N GLY A 12 16.07 19.76 -2.07
CA GLY A 12 14.72 20.29 -2.12
C GLY A 12 13.92 19.77 -3.31
N VAL A 13 12.95 20.56 -3.75
CA VAL A 13 11.99 20.22 -4.81
C VAL A 13 11.90 21.40 -5.78
N CYS A 14 11.83 21.15 -7.07
CA CYS A 14 11.66 22.22 -8.04
C CYS A 14 10.20 22.72 -8.09
N VAL A 15 10.02 23.98 -8.47
CA VAL A 15 8.71 24.64 -8.58
C VAL A 15 7.74 23.80 -9.41
N MET A 16 8.18 23.31 -10.58
CA MET A 16 7.34 22.52 -11.48
C MET A 16 6.91 21.16 -10.94
N CYS A 17 7.64 20.56 -10.00
CA CYS A 17 7.27 19.29 -9.38
C CYS A 17 6.27 19.48 -8.23
N TYR A 18 6.28 20.65 -7.58
CA TYR A 18 5.33 20.98 -6.50
C TYR A 18 4.08 21.69 -7.03
N GLY A 19 4.26 22.54 -8.04
CA GLY A 19 3.23 23.30 -8.73
C GLY A 19 2.69 24.46 -7.89
N ARG A 20 1.37 24.50 -7.74
CA ARG A 20 0.64 25.57 -7.06
C ARG A 20 0.77 25.51 -5.53
N ASP A 21 1.03 26.64 -4.90
CA ASP A 21 0.86 26.86 -3.47
C ASP A 21 -0.64 26.92 -3.14
N LEU A 22 -1.09 26.04 -2.26
CA LEU A 22 -2.51 25.91 -1.89
C LEU A 22 -2.93 26.96 -0.85
N GLY A 23 -1.99 27.57 -0.12
CA GLY A 23 -2.30 28.62 0.85
C GLY A 23 -2.51 29.97 0.19
N ARG A 24 -1.73 30.28 -0.84
CA ARG A 24 -1.78 31.58 -1.54
C ARG A 24 -2.44 31.55 -2.91
N GLY A 25 -2.59 30.37 -3.51
CA GLY A 25 -3.33 30.18 -4.75
C GLY A 25 -2.57 30.53 -6.03
N TYR A 26 -1.28 30.81 -5.98
CA TYR A 26 -0.40 31.02 -7.14
C TYR A 26 0.73 29.97 -7.17
N GLU A 27 1.63 30.04 -8.15
CA GLU A 27 2.76 29.10 -8.27
C GLU A 27 3.72 29.20 -7.08
N VAL A 28 4.26 28.09 -6.59
CA VAL A 28 5.10 28.13 -5.39
C VAL A 28 6.36 28.97 -5.60
N ASN A 29 6.70 29.81 -4.62
CA ASN A 29 7.89 30.65 -4.69
C ASN A 29 9.18 29.84 -4.48
N ILE A 30 10.27 30.29 -5.09
CA ILE A 30 11.60 29.73 -4.80
C ILE A 30 11.92 29.99 -3.34
N GLY A 31 12.23 28.94 -2.58
CA GLY A 31 12.54 29.05 -1.17
C GLY A 31 11.40 28.82 -0.21
N GLU A 32 10.21 28.50 -0.71
CA GLU A 32 9.11 28.05 0.15
C GLU A 32 9.49 26.75 0.88
N ALA A 33 9.27 26.71 2.20
CA ALA A 33 9.60 25.55 3.04
C ALA A 33 8.52 24.46 2.94
N VAL A 34 8.31 23.90 1.74
CA VAL A 34 7.25 22.93 1.43
C VAL A 34 7.28 21.67 2.31
N GLY A 35 8.47 21.32 2.84
CA GLY A 35 8.64 20.25 3.84
C GLY A 35 7.88 20.52 5.14
N ILE A 36 8.01 21.74 5.67
CA ILE A 36 7.34 22.16 6.90
C ILE A 36 5.83 22.30 6.67
N ILE A 37 5.44 22.91 5.55
CA ILE A 37 4.03 23.04 5.16
C ILE A 37 3.39 21.65 5.05
N GLY A 38 4.02 20.71 4.35
CA GLY A 38 3.54 19.33 4.24
C GLY A 38 3.39 18.63 5.59
N ALA A 39 4.39 18.76 6.48
CA ALA A 39 4.32 18.18 7.82
C ALA A 39 3.18 18.78 8.66
N GLN A 40 2.98 20.09 8.61
CA GLN A 40 1.90 20.78 9.33
C GLN A 40 0.52 20.40 8.80
N SER A 41 0.34 20.38 7.47
CA SER A 41 -0.91 20.01 6.81
C SER A 41 -1.36 18.57 7.09
N ILE A 42 -0.44 17.70 7.52
CA ILE A 42 -0.73 16.32 7.93
C ILE A 42 -0.89 16.23 9.45
N GLY A 43 0.00 16.87 10.19
CA GLY A 43 0.09 16.79 11.64
C GLY A 43 -1.05 17.48 12.38
N GLU A 44 -1.42 18.71 12.00
CA GLU A 44 -2.49 19.46 12.67
C GLU A 44 -3.86 18.76 12.53
N PRO A 45 -4.29 18.32 11.34
CA PRO A 45 -5.51 17.52 11.25
C PRO A 45 -5.36 16.19 11.99
N GLY A 46 -4.17 15.58 11.98
CA GLY A 46 -3.91 14.33 12.70
C GLY A 46 -4.17 14.43 14.21
N THR A 47 -3.69 15.49 14.86
CA THR A 47 -3.93 15.72 16.30
C THR A 47 -5.39 16.05 16.57
N GLN A 48 -6.04 16.79 15.68
CA GLN A 48 -7.49 17.05 15.77
C GLN A 48 -8.31 15.77 15.65
N LEU A 49 -7.92 14.85 14.77
CA LEU A 49 -8.58 13.56 14.59
C LEU A 49 -8.51 12.70 15.85
N THR A 50 -7.36 12.66 16.53
CA THR A 50 -7.26 11.96 17.81
C THR A 50 -8.23 12.53 18.83
N MET A 51 -8.33 13.86 18.95
CA MET A 51 -9.27 14.47 19.90
C MET A 51 -10.74 14.18 19.55
N ARG A 52 -11.13 14.20 18.27
CA ARG A 52 -12.52 13.93 17.85
C ARG A 52 -12.93 12.47 17.98
N THR A 53 -12.02 11.54 17.67
CA THR A 53 -12.31 10.09 17.64
C THR A 53 -12.68 9.55 19.03
N PHE A 54 -12.04 10.04 20.10
CA PHE A 54 -12.34 9.56 21.47
C PHE A 54 -13.75 9.93 21.98
N HIS A 55 -14.37 10.98 21.44
CA HIS A 55 -15.68 11.44 21.92
C HIS A 55 -16.87 10.79 21.18
N ILE A 56 -16.65 10.23 20.00
CA ILE A 56 -17.70 9.63 19.15
C ILE A 56 -17.67 8.08 19.22
N GLY A 57 -16.73 7.50 19.98
CA GLY A 57 -16.41 6.06 20.03
C GLY A 57 -17.52 5.10 20.49
N GLY A 58 -18.76 5.54 20.68
CA GLY A 58 -19.90 4.71 21.08
C GLY A 58 -21.02 4.57 20.02
N ALA A 59 -21.09 5.44 19.02
CA ALA A 59 -22.15 5.39 18.00
C ALA A 59 -21.55 4.97 16.66
N ALA A 60 -21.53 3.67 16.40
CA ALA A 60 -21.08 3.10 15.14
C ALA A 60 -21.78 3.79 13.96
N ALA A 61 -21.02 4.53 13.15
CA ALA A 61 -21.50 5.07 11.89
C ALA A 61 -21.70 3.91 10.90
N ARG A 62 -22.88 3.25 10.98
CA ARG A 62 -23.39 2.23 10.06
C ARG A 62 -23.77 2.82 8.69
N GLY A 63 -22.95 3.74 8.16
CA GLY A 63 -23.40 4.68 7.12
C GLY A 63 -22.64 4.69 5.80
N LYS A 64 -21.50 4.00 5.67
CA LYS A 64 -20.84 3.88 4.36
C LYS A 64 -21.20 2.53 3.74
N ILE A 65 -22.26 2.58 2.93
CA ILE A 65 -22.68 1.53 2.01
C ILE A 65 -21.46 1.23 1.12
N GLU A 66 -20.85 0.05 1.28
CA GLU A 66 -19.91 -0.45 0.28
C GLU A 66 -20.66 -0.56 -1.04
N GLN A 67 -20.09 -0.02 -2.12
CA GLN A 67 -20.69 -0.16 -3.46
C GLN A 67 -20.78 -1.65 -3.78
N SER A 68 -22.00 -2.16 -3.86
CA SER A 68 -22.32 -3.56 -4.18
C SER A 68 -22.71 -3.76 -5.64
N SER A 69 -22.61 -2.70 -6.45
CA SER A 69 -22.99 -2.70 -7.86
C SER A 69 -21.99 -1.91 -8.71
N ILE A 70 -21.84 -2.32 -9.96
CA ILE A 70 -21.18 -1.56 -11.02
C ILE A 70 -22.27 -1.03 -11.95
N GLU A 71 -22.28 0.29 -12.14
CA GLU A 71 -23.17 0.99 -13.07
C GLU A 71 -22.35 1.65 -14.17
N SER A 72 -22.84 1.57 -15.40
CA SER A 72 -22.21 2.23 -16.54
C SER A 72 -22.39 3.74 -16.43
N ARG A 73 -21.33 4.54 -16.61
CA ARG A 73 -21.45 6.01 -16.58
C ARG A 73 -21.66 6.61 -17.97
N SER A 74 -21.53 5.81 -19.02
CA SER A 74 -21.56 6.23 -20.42
C SER A 74 -22.31 5.20 -21.26
N GLY A 75 -23.15 5.67 -22.19
CA GLY A 75 -23.78 4.75 -23.13
C GLY A 75 -22.77 4.10 -24.09
N GLY A 76 -22.99 2.83 -24.42
CA GLY A 76 -22.14 2.04 -25.31
C GLY A 76 -22.59 0.58 -25.44
N VAL A 77 -21.74 -0.24 -26.03
CA VAL A 77 -21.94 -1.70 -26.17
C VAL A 77 -21.05 -2.42 -25.15
N VAL A 78 -21.60 -3.42 -24.48
CA VAL A 78 -20.87 -4.22 -23.49
C VAL A 78 -19.99 -5.25 -24.19
N LYS A 79 -18.73 -5.32 -23.75
CA LYS A 79 -17.76 -6.32 -24.14
C LYS A 79 -17.11 -6.94 -22.90
N PHE A 80 -17.05 -8.25 -22.81
CA PHE A 80 -16.41 -8.99 -21.74
C PHE A 80 -15.00 -9.40 -22.17
N ASP A 81 -14.02 -9.06 -21.35
CA ASP A 81 -12.63 -9.42 -21.55
C ASP A 81 -12.22 -10.47 -20.52
N ASN A 82 -11.79 -11.64 -21.01
CA ASN A 82 -11.29 -12.75 -20.19
C ASN A 82 -12.26 -13.17 -19.08
N THR A 83 -13.56 -13.29 -19.34
CA THR A 83 -14.57 -13.71 -18.34
C THR A 83 -15.02 -15.15 -18.54
N LYS A 84 -15.12 -15.93 -17.45
CA LYS A 84 -15.85 -17.20 -17.43
C LYS A 84 -17.21 -16.96 -16.77
N LEU A 85 -18.29 -17.13 -17.53
CA LEU A 85 -19.66 -16.91 -17.06
C LEU A 85 -20.43 -18.24 -17.03
N ILE A 86 -21.19 -18.49 -15.96
CA ILE A 86 -22.14 -19.60 -15.88
C ILE A 86 -23.54 -19.02 -15.75
N THR A 87 -24.49 -19.57 -16.51
CA THR A 87 -25.91 -19.22 -16.41
C THR A 87 -26.62 -20.25 -15.55
N LYS A 88 -27.30 -19.82 -14.48
CA LYS A 88 -28.12 -20.68 -13.63
C LYS A 88 -29.44 -21.05 -14.33
N ALA A 89 -30.13 -22.06 -13.81
CA ALA A 89 -31.50 -22.39 -14.25
C ALA A 89 -32.47 -21.19 -14.11
N ASP A 90 -32.25 -20.32 -13.11
CA ASP A 90 -33.04 -19.10 -12.88
C ASP A 90 -32.77 -17.98 -13.90
N GLY A 91 -31.88 -18.19 -14.88
CA GLY A 91 -31.50 -17.19 -15.88
C GLY A 91 -30.50 -16.12 -15.38
N THR A 92 -30.04 -16.23 -14.13
CA THR A 92 -29.00 -15.35 -13.59
C THR A 92 -27.60 -15.80 -14.04
N VAL A 93 -26.77 -14.84 -14.44
CA VAL A 93 -25.41 -15.09 -14.92
C VAL A 93 -24.40 -14.75 -13.82
N VAL A 94 -23.48 -15.66 -13.53
CA VAL A 94 -22.49 -15.51 -12.45
C VAL A 94 -21.06 -15.60 -12.98
N VAL A 95 -20.19 -14.72 -12.49
CA VAL A 95 -18.75 -14.70 -12.83
C VAL A 95 -17.99 -15.77 -12.05
N MET A 96 -17.24 -16.63 -12.76
CA MET A 96 -16.50 -17.75 -12.18
C MET A 96 -14.98 -17.56 -12.18
N ASN A 97 -14.47 -16.42 -12.60
CA ASN A 97 -13.04 -16.13 -12.59
C ASN A 97 -12.73 -14.74 -12.00
N ARG A 98 -11.49 -14.55 -11.54
CA ARG A 98 -11.06 -13.34 -10.80
C ARG A 98 -10.56 -12.20 -11.68
N HIS A 99 -10.12 -12.50 -12.89
CA HIS A 99 -9.56 -11.52 -13.83
C HIS A 99 -10.50 -11.19 -14.99
N GLY A 100 -11.80 -11.44 -14.81
CA GLY A 100 -12.81 -11.00 -15.76
C GLY A 100 -12.95 -9.49 -15.72
N ALA A 101 -13.10 -8.87 -16.88
CA ALA A 101 -13.43 -7.45 -16.97
C ALA A 101 -14.62 -7.24 -17.90
N VAL A 102 -15.36 -6.17 -17.63
CA VAL A 102 -16.42 -5.67 -18.51
C VAL A 102 -16.02 -4.29 -19.01
N THR A 103 -15.95 -4.16 -20.32
CA THR A 103 -15.54 -2.96 -21.04
C THR A 103 -16.75 -2.44 -21.80
N VAL A 104 -17.03 -1.14 -21.70
CA VAL A 104 -18.08 -0.48 -22.48
C VAL A 104 -17.40 0.22 -23.66
N VAL A 105 -17.74 -0.21 -24.88
CA VAL A 105 -17.18 0.33 -26.12
C VAL A 105 -18.17 1.23 -26.84
N ASP A 106 -17.66 2.21 -27.58
CA ASP A 106 -18.47 3.07 -28.45
C ASP A 106 -18.82 2.36 -29.78
N GLU A 107 -19.69 2.96 -30.60
CA GLU A 107 -20.04 2.44 -31.95
C GLU A 107 -18.83 2.31 -32.89
N SER A 108 -17.76 3.05 -32.61
CA SER A 108 -16.48 3.01 -33.33
C SER A 108 -15.51 1.94 -32.81
N GLY A 109 -15.88 1.16 -31.79
CA GLY A 109 -15.04 0.13 -31.17
C GLY A 109 -13.99 0.66 -30.18
N ARG A 110 -14.03 1.96 -29.86
CA ARG A 110 -13.14 2.57 -28.86
C ARG A 110 -13.66 2.31 -27.45
N GLU A 111 -12.79 1.83 -26.56
CA GLU A 111 -13.10 1.63 -25.14
C GLU A 111 -13.40 2.99 -24.46
N ARG A 112 -14.57 3.09 -23.84
CA ARG A 112 -14.96 4.25 -23.03
C ARG A 112 -14.75 3.98 -21.54
N GLU A 113 -15.13 2.79 -21.08
CA GLU A 113 -15.07 2.41 -19.68
C GLU A 113 -14.55 0.97 -19.55
N HIS A 114 -13.79 0.72 -18.50
CA HIS A 114 -13.24 -0.60 -18.18
C HIS A 114 -13.43 -0.86 -16.69
N PHE A 115 -14.13 -1.94 -16.35
CA PHE A 115 -14.41 -2.35 -14.98
C PHE A 115 -13.97 -3.79 -14.75
N THR A 116 -13.26 -4.04 -13.66
CA THR A 116 -12.91 -5.40 -13.23
C THR A 116 -14.12 -6.04 -12.56
N LEU A 117 -14.49 -7.25 -12.97
CA LEU A 117 -15.58 -8.02 -12.39
C LEU A 117 -15.09 -8.85 -11.19
N THR A 118 -15.86 -8.80 -10.11
CA THR A 118 -15.59 -9.59 -8.90
C THR A 118 -16.04 -11.04 -9.08
N TYR A 119 -15.26 -12.00 -8.57
CA TYR A 119 -15.67 -13.40 -8.53
C TYR A 119 -17.01 -13.58 -7.79
N GLY A 120 -17.94 -14.27 -8.44
CA GLY A 120 -19.29 -14.50 -7.93
C GLY A 120 -20.24 -13.31 -8.02
N ALA A 121 -19.88 -12.25 -8.74
CA ALA A 121 -20.82 -11.20 -9.09
C ALA A 121 -21.91 -11.74 -10.04
N PHE A 122 -23.13 -11.28 -9.84
CA PHE A 122 -24.27 -11.48 -10.71
C PHE A 122 -24.24 -10.43 -11.82
N VAL A 123 -24.03 -10.89 -13.04
CA VAL A 123 -24.01 -10.03 -14.23
C VAL A 123 -25.45 -9.88 -14.73
N LYS A 124 -25.87 -8.63 -15.00
CA LYS A 124 -27.23 -8.30 -15.46
C LYS A 124 -27.32 -8.07 -16.97
N VAL A 125 -26.17 -7.94 -17.63
CA VAL A 125 -26.03 -7.62 -19.06
C VAL A 125 -25.37 -8.78 -19.82
N LYS A 126 -25.65 -8.90 -21.12
CA LYS A 126 -25.02 -9.90 -22.01
C LYS A 126 -23.98 -9.25 -22.91
N GLU A 127 -23.11 -10.10 -23.47
CA GLU A 127 -22.11 -9.66 -24.45
C GLU A 127 -22.82 -9.05 -25.67
N GLY A 128 -22.43 -7.83 -26.05
CA GLY A 128 -23.03 -7.11 -27.17
C GLY A 128 -24.31 -6.33 -26.83
N ASP A 129 -24.77 -6.34 -25.57
CA ASP A 129 -25.92 -5.52 -25.16
C ASP A 129 -25.57 -4.03 -25.21
N ARG A 130 -26.52 -3.23 -25.69
CA ARG A 130 -26.40 -1.77 -25.72
C ARG A 130 -26.89 -1.22 -24.37
N VAL A 131 -25.99 -0.57 -23.64
CA VAL A 131 -26.26 0.00 -22.31
C VAL A 131 -26.33 1.51 -22.37
N GLU A 132 -27.21 2.09 -21.57
CA GLU A 132 -27.30 3.53 -21.35
C GLU A 132 -26.61 3.92 -20.04
N ARG A 133 -26.34 5.22 -19.87
CA ARG A 133 -25.80 5.76 -18.60
C ARG A 133 -26.74 5.43 -17.43
N GLY A 134 -26.19 4.83 -16.38
CA GLY A 134 -26.90 4.38 -15.19
C GLY A 134 -27.35 2.92 -15.24
N THR A 135 -27.09 2.21 -16.35
CA THR A 135 -27.44 0.78 -16.44
C THR A 135 -26.53 -0.04 -15.51
N MET A 136 -27.14 -0.89 -14.69
CA MET A 136 -26.41 -1.79 -13.80
C MET A 136 -25.80 -2.95 -14.59
N LEU A 137 -24.48 -3.06 -14.54
CA LEU A 137 -23.71 -4.10 -15.26
C LEU A 137 -23.60 -5.37 -14.41
N ALA A 138 -23.23 -5.23 -13.14
CA ALA A 138 -23.05 -6.34 -12.22
C ALA A 138 -23.37 -5.96 -10.77
N GLU A 139 -23.78 -6.94 -9.97
CA GLU A 139 -24.14 -6.81 -8.56
C GLU A 139 -23.52 -7.96 -7.74
N TRP A 140 -23.08 -7.71 -6.52
CA TRP A 140 -22.56 -8.76 -5.62
C TRP A 140 -22.90 -8.48 -4.17
N ASP A 141 -22.74 -9.50 -3.32
CA ASP A 141 -22.86 -9.36 -1.86
C ASP A 141 -21.60 -8.67 -1.30
N PRO A 142 -21.68 -7.44 -0.76
CA PRO A 142 -20.50 -6.76 -0.23
C PRO A 142 -19.97 -7.41 1.06
N TYR A 143 -20.83 -8.13 1.78
CA TYR A 143 -20.55 -8.69 3.11
C TYR A 143 -20.09 -10.14 3.07
N ALA A 144 -20.10 -10.78 1.90
CA ALA A 144 -19.66 -12.16 1.78
C ALA A 144 -18.98 -12.44 0.45
N ILE A 145 -17.89 -13.22 0.50
CA ILE A 145 -17.29 -13.81 -0.68
C ILE A 145 -17.97 -15.17 -0.90
N PRO A 146 -18.74 -15.35 -1.98
CA PRO A 146 -19.37 -16.64 -2.27
C PRO A 146 -18.33 -17.64 -2.80
N ILE A 147 -18.43 -18.88 -2.37
CA ILE A 147 -17.77 -20.04 -2.97
C ILE A 147 -18.82 -20.77 -3.81
N LEU A 148 -18.63 -20.78 -5.12
CA LEU A 148 -19.57 -21.30 -6.12
C LEU A 148 -19.12 -22.65 -6.65
N THR A 149 -20.07 -23.52 -7.02
CA THR A 149 -19.77 -24.75 -7.75
C THR A 149 -19.76 -24.53 -9.26
N GLU A 150 -18.85 -25.18 -9.97
CA GLU A 150 -18.79 -25.20 -11.45
C GLU A 150 -19.65 -26.34 -12.05
N VAL A 151 -20.04 -27.32 -11.23
CA VAL A 151 -20.70 -28.55 -11.66
C VAL A 151 -21.97 -28.82 -10.87
N HIS A 152 -22.88 -29.59 -11.47
CA HIS A 152 -24.09 -30.09 -10.83
C HIS A 152 -23.80 -31.40 -10.11
N GLY A 153 -24.52 -31.70 -9.03
CA GLY A 153 -24.38 -33.00 -8.35
C GLY A 153 -24.77 -32.96 -6.89
N THR A 154 -24.39 -34.01 -6.16
CA THR A 154 -24.72 -34.15 -4.74
C THR A 154 -23.57 -33.68 -3.86
N VAL A 155 -23.87 -32.79 -2.91
CA VAL A 155 -22.91 -32.28 -1.93
C VAL A 155 -22.48 -33.41 -0.99
N LYS A 156 -21.17 -33.60 -0.83
CA LYS A 156 -20.60 -34.46 0.22
C LYS A 156 -19.58 -33.71 1.06
N TYR A 157 -19.79 -33.74 2.36
CA TYR A 157 -18.86 -33.20 3.34
C TYR A 157 -17.61 -34.09 3.49
N GLY A 158 -16.45 -33.47 3.54
CA GLY A 158 -15.18 -34.10 3.89
C GLY A 158 -14.51 -33.32 5.02
N ASP A 159 -14.15 -34.00 6.10
CA ASP A 159 -13.55 -33.40 7.31
C ASP A 159 -14.38 -32.24 7.93
N VAL A 160 -15.71 -32.23 7.70
CA VAL A 160 -16.68 -31.33 8.34
C VAL A 160 -17.41 -32.13 9.42
N VAL A 161 -17.01 -31.95 10.67
CA VAL A 161 -17.49 -32.67 11.85
C VAL A 161 -17.95 -31.65 12.88
N GLU A 162 -19.18 -31.83 13.36
CA GLU A 162 -19.79 -30.97 14.37
C GLU A 162 -18.94 -30.91 15.65
N ALA A 163 -18.82 -29.72 16.24
CA ALA A 163 -17.99 -29.38 17.39
C ALA A 163 -16.46 -29.58 17.23
N VAL A 164 -15.97 -30.04 16.07
CA VAL A 164 -14.53 -30.27 15.81
C VAL A 164 -13.99 -29.40 14.68
N THR A 165 -14.68 -29.33 13.54
CA THR A 165 -14.34 -28.48 12.40
C THR A 165 -15.50 -27.61 11.94
N MET A 166 -16.71 -27.84 12.45
CA MET A 166 -17.91 -27.06 12.18
C MET A 166 -18.72 -26.87 13.46
N ASP A 167 -19.30 -25.69 13.64
CA ASP A 167 -20.18 -25.33 14.75
C ASP A 167 -21.50 -24.80 14.19
N GLU A 168 -22.63 -25.15 14.81
CA GLU A 168 -23.93 -24.60 14.43
C GLU A 168 -24.25 -23.39 15.32
N LYS A 169 -24.20 -22.21 14.73
CA LYS A 169 -24.53 -20.96 15.42
C LYS A 169 -25.92 -20.50 15.03
N LEU A 170 -26.75 -20.22 16.02
CA LEU A 170 -28.02 -19.53 15.80
C LEU A 170 -27.74 -18.05 15.50
N ASP A 171 -28.27 -17.54 14.40
CA ASP A 171 -28.25 -16.11 14.13
C ASP A 171 -29.33 -15.42 14.98
N GLU A 172 -28.93 -14.57 15.93
CA GLU A 172 -29.83 -13.86 16.84
C GLU A 172 -30.83 -12.94 16.12
N VAL A 173 -30.52 -12.51 14.89
CA VAL A 173 -31.39 -11.60 14.12
C VAL A 173 -32.42 -12.36 13.28
N THR A 174 -32.00 -13.43 12.62
CA THR A 174 -32.87 -14.17 11.68
C THR A 174 -33.49 -15.41 12.29
N GLY A 175 -33.00 -15.88 13.44
CA GLY A 175 -33.43 -17.13 14.09
C GLY A 175 -33.04 -18.39 13.32
N LEU A 176 -32.30 -18.27 12.21
CA LEU A 176 -31.84 -19.38 11.39
C LEU A 176 -30.50 -19.92 11.91
N SER A 177 -30.32 -21.24 11.91
CA SER A 177 -29.03 -21.86 12.19
C SER A 177 -28.07 -21.70 11.01
N ARG A 178 -26.83 -21.30 11.31
CA ARG A 178 -25.72 -21.20 10.36
C ARG A 178 -24.65 -22.20 10.76
N ARG A 179 -24.23 -23.01 9.80
CA ARG A 179 -23.11 -23.94 9.95
C ARG A 179 -21.81 -23.20 9.65
N VAL A 180 -21.03 -22.90 10.68
CA VAL A 180 -19.80 -22.11 10.59
C VAL A 180 -18.60 -23.01 10.78
N VAL A 181 -17.62 -22.94 9.87
CA VAL A 181 -16.37 -23.69 10.01
C VAL A 181 -15.52 -23.08 11.14
N ILE A 182 -15.07 -23.91 12.07
CA ILE A 182 -14.24 -23.49 13.22
C ILE A 182 -12.81 -24.00 13.09
N GLU A 183 -11.88 -23.36 13.80
CA GLU A 183 -10.49 -23.83 13.86
C GLU A 183 -10.41 -25.15 14.62
N SER A 184 -9.88 -26.18 13.97
CA SER A 184 -9.71 -27.49 14.59
C SER A 184 -8.41 -27.58 15.37
N ARG A 185 -8.43 -28.33 16.48
CA ARG A 185 -7.22 -28.67 17.25
C ARG A 185 -6.32 -29.67 16.50
N ASP A 186 -6.85 -30.38 15.50
CA ASP A 186 -6.08 -31.29 14.66
C ASP A 186 -5.45 -30.55 13.46
N PRO A 187 -4.10 -30.48 13.35
CA PRO A 187 -3.42 -29.86 12.22
C PRO A 187 -3.64 -30.55 10.85
N GLY A 188 -4.21 -31.76 10.87
CA GLY A 188 -4.53 -32.57 9.70
C GLY A 188 -5.93 -32.34 9.13
N ALA A 189 -6.87 -31.79 9.90
CA ALA A 189 -8.26 -31.62 9.48
C ALA A 189 -8.40 -30.57 8.37
N ARG A 190 -9.08 -30.93 7.27
CA ARG A 190 -9.25 -30.07 6.09
C ARG A 190 -10.72 -30.02 5.65
N PRO A 191 -11.57 -29.22 6.35
CA PRO A 191 -12.98 -29.11 6.00
C PRO A 191 -13.12 -28.73 4.52
N ARG A 192 -13.83 -29.57 3.78
CA ARG A 192 -14.04 -29.43 2.34
C ARG A 192 -15.41 -29.95 1.95
N ILE A 193 -15.93 -29.42 0.86
CA ILE A 193 -17.13 -29.91 0.19
C ILE A 193 -16.72 -30.46 -1.16
N SER A 194 -17.12 -31.70 -1.43
CA SER A 194 -16.93 -32.34 -2.73
C SER A 194 -18.27 -32.52 -3.42
N ILE A 195 -18.36 -32.21 -4.70
CA ILE A 195 -19.58 -32.45 -5.49
C ILE A 195 -19.44 -33.80 -6.18
N LYS A 196 -20.36 -34.71 -5.85
CA LYS A 196 -20.38 -36.07 -6.36
C LYS A 196 -21.40 -36.22 -7.47
N ASP A 197 -21.09 -37.08 -8.43
CA ASP A 197 -22.06 -37.49 -9.43
C ASP A 197 -23.18 -38.32 -8.76
N PRO A 198 -24.46 -38.01 -9.02
CA PRO A 198 -25.60 -38.77 -8.50
C PRO A 198 -25.57 -40.26 -8.89
N THR A 199 -24.92 -40.62 -10.00
CA THR A 199 -24.95 -41.95 -10.61
C THR A 199 -23.75 -42.81 -10.21
N THR A 200 -22.55 -42.22 -10.19
CA THR A 200 -21.31 -42.97 -9.92
C THR A 200 -20.78 -42.80 -8.49
N GLY A 201 -21.22 -41.77 -7.76
CA GLY A 201 -20.74 -41.49 -6.40
C GLY A 201 -19.29 -40.97 -6.32
N ASP A 202 -18.65 -40.81 -7.49
CA ASP A 202 -17.33 -40.22 -7.66
C ASP A 202 -17.40 -38.69 -7.67
N THR A 203 -16.29 -38.04 -7.33
CA THR A 203 -16.23 -36.56 -7.39
C THR A 203 -16.23 -36.12 -8.85
N GLN A 204 -17.16 -35.25 -9.24
CA GLN A 204 -17.21 -34.76 -10.61
C GLN A 204 -15.96 -33.92 -10.92
N SER A 205 -15.49 -33.99 -12.18
CA SER A 205 -14.42 -33.12 -12.68
C SER A 205 -15.02 -31.76 -13.09
N THR A 206 -14.32 -30.67 -12.77
CA THR A 206 -14.78 -29.30 -13.10
C THR A 206 -14.57 -28.91 -14.57
N GLY A 207 -14.37 -29.87 -15.47
CA GLY A 207 -14.33 -29.65 -16.92
C GLY A 207 -13.05 -28.97 -17.46
N THR A 208 -12.28 -28.26 -16.63
CA THR A 208 -10.97 -27.71 -16.98
C THR A 208 -9.85 -28.41 -16.22
N GLY A 209 -9.36 -29.54 -16.76
CA GLY A 209 -8.21 -30.31 -16.25
C GLY A 209 -8.57 -31.46 -15.30
N GLU A 210 -7.56 -32.12 -14.72
CA GLU A 210 -7.70 -33.18 -13.69
C GLU A 210 -8.24 -32.66 -12.34
N ASN A 211 -8.77 -31.42 -12.31
CA ASN A 211 -9.30 -30.81 -11.11
C ASN A 211 -10.66 -31.40 -10.76
N MET A 212 -10.69 -32.07 -9.61
CA MET A 212 -11.91 -32.59 -8.99
C MET A 212 -12.68 -31.43 -8.35
N ALA A 213 -14.01 -31.49 -8.36
CA ALA A 213 -14.92 -30.53 -7.73
C ALA A 213 -14.85 -30.60 -6.19
N ARG A 214 -13.69 -30.20 -5.65
CA ARG A 214 -13.35 -30.18 -4.22
C ARG A 214 -13.10 -28.75 -3.79
N TYR A 215 -14.00 -28.23 -2.97
CA TYR A 215 -13.97 -26.87 -2.46
C TYR A 215 -13.54 -26.88 -1.00
N PHE A 216 -12.35 -26.35 -0.71
CA PHE A 216 -11.86 -26.22 0.66
C PHE A 216 -12.54 -25.04 1.36
N LEU A 217 -12.93 -25.26 2.62
CA LEU A 217 -13.61 -24.26 3.43
C LEU A 217 -12.62 -23.65 4.42
N PRO A 218 -12.39 -22.32 4.40
CA PRO A 218 -11.58 -21.66 5.41
C PRO A 218 -12.34 -21.58 6.74
N VAL A 219 -11.59 -21.33 7.82
CA VAL A 219 -12.18 -21.03 9.13
C VAL A 219 -13.03 -19.77 9.02
N GLY A 220 -14.23 -19.80 9.60
CA GLY A 220 -15.22 -18.73 9.55
C GLY A 220 -16.17 -18.79 8.35
N ALA A 221 -15.99 -19.72 7.40
CA ALA A 221 -16.94 -19.88 6.30
C ALA A 221 -18.29 -20.45 6.76
N ASN A 222 -19.37 -19.88 6.24
CA ASN A 222 -20.74 -20.35 6.45
C ASN A 222 -21.13 -21.34 5.34
N ILE A 223 -21.47 -22.56 5.70
CA ILE A 223 -21.90 -23.61 4.78
C ILE A 223 -23.41 -23.49 4.52
N ILE A 224 -23.80 -23.38 3.25
CA ILE A 224 -25.20 -23.18 2.83
C ILE A 224 -25.94 -24.49 2.54
N PRO A 225 -25.47 -25.39 1.67
CA PRO A 225 -26.18 -26.62 1.37
C PRO A 225 -25.99 -27.64 2.49
N ALA A 226 -26.94 -28.57 2.66
CA ALA A 226 -26.78 -29.71 3.57
C ALA A 226 -25.99 -30.87 2.93
N ASP A 227 -25.43 -31.76 3.77
CA ASP A 227 -24.81 -32.99 3.27
C ASP A 227 -25.87 -33.84 2.56
N GLY A 228 -25.59 -34.27 1.33
CA GLY A 228 -26.53 -35.01 0.49
C GLY A 228 -27.51 -34.14 -0.32
N GLN A 229 -27.46 -32.81 -0.22
CA GLN A 229 -28.29 -31.92 -1.05
C GLN A 229 -27.78 -31.92 -2.50
N THR A 230 -28.72 -31.89 -3.46
CA THR A 230 -28.38 -31.70 -4.88
C THR A 230 -28.20 -30.21 -5.15
N VAL A 231 -27.10 -29.85 -5.83
CA VAL A 231 -26.77 -28.47 -6.22
C VAL A 231 -26.55 -28.37 -7.72
N GLU A 232 -26.83 -27.19 -8.28
CA GLU A 232 -26.60 -26.87 -9.68
C GLU A 232 -25.33 -26.05 -9.90
N ALA A 233 -24.83 -26.03 -11.15
CA ALA A 233 -23.70 -25.18 -11.52
C ALA A 233 -24.02 -23.69 -11.28
N GLY A 234 -23.11 -22.97 -10.62
CA GLY A 234 -23.27 -21.59 -10.19
C GLY A 234 -23.96 -21.41 -8.83
N GLU A 235 -24.36 -22.49 -8.14
CA GLU A 235 -24.92 -22.39 -6.80
C GLU A 235 -23.85 -22.12 -5.72
N ILE A 236 -24.23 -21.39 -4.66
CA ILE A 236 -23.31 -20.99 -3.60
C ILE A 236 -23.20 -22.14 -2.58
N ILE A 237 -22.03 -22.76 -2.51
CA ILE A 237 -21.72 -23.82 -1.55
C ILE A 237 -21.40 -23.24 -0.16
N ALA A 238 -20.67 -22.14 -0.12
CA ALA A 238 -20.35 -21.49 1.14
C ALA A 238 -20.26 -19.99 0.94
N LYS A 239 -20.59 -19.25 1.98
CA LYS A 239 -20.33 -17.81 2.05
C LYS A 239 -19.25 -17.63 3.08
N ILE A 240 -18.12 -17.07 2.69
CA ILE A 240 -17.17 -16.54 3.65
C ILE A 240 -17.75 -15.19 4.03
N PRO A 241 -18.28 -15.00 5.24
CA PRO A 241 -18.58 -13.66 5.69
C PRO A 241 -17.25 -12.92 5.57
N ARG A 242 -17.27 -11.82 4.82
CA ARG A 242 -16.38 -10.75 5.19
C ARG A 242 -16.94 -10.38 6.54
N GLU A 243 -16.33 -10.93 7.61
CA GLU A 243 -16.57 -10.43 8.97
C GLU A 243 -16.75 -8.95 8.76
N THR A 244 -17.97 -8.44 9.04
CA THR A 244 -18.29 -7.02 8.95
C THR A 244 -17.04 -6.36 9.38
N THR A 245 -16.44 -5.75 8.36
CA THR A 245 -15.08 -5.32 8.29
C THR A 245 -14.66 -5.07 9.72
N LYS A 246 -13.59 -5.71 10.24
CA LYS A 246 -12.71 -4.96 11.15
C LYS A 246 -12.48 -3.69 10.35
N THR A 247 -13.33 -2.71 10.62
CA THR A 247 -13.75 -1.63 9.71
C THR A 247 -12.52 -1.27 8.96
N LYS A 248 -12.30 -1.54 7.67
CA LYS A 248 -10.99 -1.52 6.97
C LYS A 248 -9.89 -0.79 7.76
N ASP A 249 -9.32 -1.37 8.83
CA ASP A 249 -8.96 -0.65 10.09
C ASP A 249 -9.18 0.91 10.11
N ILE A 250 -10.40 1.40 9.86
CA ILE A 250 -10.87 2.78 9.95
C ILE A 250 -10.91 3.21 11.41
N THR A 251 -11.02 2.24 12.33
CA THR A 251 -10.74 2.38 13.77
C THR A 251 -9.31 2.79 14.05
N GLY A 252 -8.40 2.54 13.11
CA GLY A 252 -7.00 2.87 13.25
C GLY A 252 -6.71 4.37 13.22
N GLY A 253 -7.64 5.24 12.82
CA GLY A 253 -7.49 6.70 12.88
C GLY A 253 -6.06 7.20 12.63
N LEU A 254 -5.51 7.95 13.57
CA LEU A 254 -4.09 8.34 13.55
C LEU A 254 -3.10 7.15 13.78
N PRO A 255 -3.35 6.17 14.67
CA PRO A 255 -2.49 4.99 14.81
C PRO A 255 -2.10 4.29 13.49
N ARG A 256 -3.05 4.13 12.56
CA ARG A 256 -2.77 3.51 11.26
C ARG A 256 -1.86 4.38 10.40
N VAL A 257 -2.10 5.69 10.38
CA VAL A 257 -1.22 6.66 9.70
C VAL A 257 0.19 6.63 10.30
N ALA A 258 0.29 6.52 11.62
CA ALA A 258 1.56 6.39 12.32
C ALA A 258 2.29 5.08 11.97
N GLU A 259 1.58 3.94 11.88
CA GLU A 259 2.15 2.68 11.42
C GLU A 259 2.74 2.77 10.01
N LEU A 260 2.02 3.43 9.09
CA LEU A 260 2.44 3.64 7.71
C LEU A 260 3.68 4.54 7.64
N PHE A 261 3.68 5.68 8.34
CA PHE A 261 4.85 6.57 8.39
C PHE A 261 6.06 5.98 9.11
N GLU A 262 5.86 5.05 10.04
CA GLU A 262 6.95 4.29 10.65
C GLU A 262 7.38 3.05 9.84
N ALA A 263 6.75 2.83 8.67
CA ALA A 263 7.01 1.68 7.80
C ALA A 263 6.98 0.34 8.57
N ARG A 264 6.07 0.20 9.54
CA ARG A 264 5.98 -0.99 10.38
C ARG A 264 5.39 -2.16 9.59
N LYS A 265 5.94 -3.35 9.81
CA LYS A 265 5.43 -4.59 9.22
C LYS A 265 4.16 -5.05 9.99
N PRO A 266 3.01 -5.21 9.32
CA PRO A 266 1.81 -5.75 9.97
C PRO A 266 2.01 -7.20 10.41
N LYS A 267 1.40 -7.59 11.54
CA LYS A 267 1.52 -8.95 12.10
C LYS A 267 0.92 -10.01 11.15
N ASP A 268 -0.30 -9.80 10.69
CA ASP A 268 -1.03 -10.67 9.76
C ASP A 268 -1.06 -10.08 8.34
N HIS A 269 0.09 -9.74 7.76
CA HIS A 269 0.15 -9.15 6.41
C HIS A 269 -0.16 -10.16 5.30
N ALA A 270 -0.71 -9.67 4.19
CA ALA A 270 -0.86 -10.45 2.96
C ALA A 270 0.51 -10.79 2.37
N ILE A 271 0.68 -12.04 1.98
CA ILE A 271 1.85 -12.50 1.23
C ILE A 271 1.58 -12.26 -0.25
N ILE A 272 2.45 -11.48 -0.90
CA ILE A 272 2.35 -11.17 -2.33
C ILE A 272 3.30 -12.07 -3.14
N SER A 273 2.93 -12.36 -4.39
CA SER A 273 3.85 -13.02 -5.32
C SER A 273 5.02 -12.09 -5.67
N GLU A 274 6.22 -12.63 -5.83
CA GLU A 274 7.40 -11.91 -6.33
C GLU A 274 7.61 -12.14 -7.83
N ILE A 275 6.93 -13.11 -8.43
CA ILE A 275 7.09 -13.52 -9.83
C ILE A 275 5.73 -13.71 -10.50
N ASP A 276 5.69 -13.53 -11.82
CA ASP A 276 4.54 -13.91 -12.63
C ASP A 276 4.55 -15.43 -12.85
N GLY A 277 3.40 -16.09 -12.81
CA GLY A 277 3.34 -17.51 -13.14
C GLY A 277 2.05 -18.21 -12.73
N ILE A 278 2.06 -19.54 -12.90
CA ILE A 278 0.94 -20.42 -12.58
C ILE A 278 1.09 -20.91 -11.14
N VAL A 279 0.02 -20.81 -10.37
CA VAL A 279 -0.05 -21.29 -8.99
C VAL A 279 -0.20 -22.81 -8.95
N THR A 280 0.67 -23.47 -8.21
CA THR A 280 0.58 -24.90 -7.88
C THR A 280 0.68 -25.10 -6.36
N PHE A 281 -0.10 -26.02 -5.80
CA PHE A 281 0.02 -26.35 -4.37
C PHE A 281 1.00 -27.50 -4.12
N GLY A 282 2.01 -27.25 -3.30
CA GLY A 282 2.97 -28.27 -2.87
C GLY A 282 2.47 -29.10 -1.68
N LYS A 283 3.31 -30.02 -1.20
CA LYS A 283 3.05 -30.75 0.05
C LYS A 283 3.10 -29.81 1.26
N ASP A 284 2.03 -29.82 2.05
CA ASP A 284 1.96 -29.10 3.31
C ASP A 284 3.08 -29.51 4.27
N THR A 285 3.68 -28.53 4.95
CA THR A 285 4.77 -28.75 5.90
C THR A 285 4.44 -28.07 7.22
N LYS A 286 4.52 -28.81 8.34
CA LYS A 286 4.43 -28.30 9.72
C LYS A 286 3.40 -27.17 9.93
N GLY A 287 2.12 -27.43 9.67
CA GLY A 287 1.05 -26.46 9.91
C GLY A 287 0.98 -25.28 8.92
N LYS A 288 1.80 -25.28 7.86
CA LYS A 288 1.78 -24.30 6.77
C LYS A 288 1.50 -24.98 5.44
N ARG A 289 0.68 -24.33 4.62
CA ARG A 289 0.40 -24.67 3.23
C ARG A 289 1.47 -24.08 2.33
N LYS A 290 1.99 -24.89 1.42
CA LYS A 290 3.02 -24.50 0.47
C LYS A 290 2.37 -24.13 -0.86
N VAL A 291 2.53 -22.89 -1.27
CA VAL A 291 2.07 -22.38 -2.57
C VAL A 291 3.30 -22.15 -3.42
N MET A 292 3.39 -22.80 -4.57
CA MET A 292 4.49 -22.63 -5.52
C MET A 292 3.97 -21.86 -6.72
N ILE A 293 4.75 -20.89 -7.18
CA ILE A 293 4.43 -20.13 -8.40
C ILE A 293 5.50 -20.51 -9.41
N THR A 294 5.06 -21.06 -10.54
CA THR A 294 5.95 -21.50 -11.60
C THR A 294 5.87 -20.51 -12.76
N PRO A 295 6.95 -19.77 -13.05
CA PRO A 295 7.00 -18.86 -14.19
C PRO A 295 7.12 -19.65 -15.51
N GLU A 296 6.78 -19.03 -16.64
CA GLU A 296 7.00 -19.65 -17.96
C GLU A 296 8.50 -19.91 -18.24
N VAL A 297 9.36 -19.05 -17.71
CA VAL A 297 10.82 -19.14 -17.81
C VAL A 297 11.43 -18.84 -16.44
N GLY A 298 12.13 -19.82 -15.85
CA GLY A 298 12.86 -19.65 -14.60
C GLY A 298 12.55 -20.72 -13.55
N GLU A 299 13.03 -20.49 -12.33
CA GLU A 299 12.82 -21.41 -11.20
C GLU A 299 11.48 -21.13 -10.48
N PRO A 300 10.75 -22.17 -10.04
CA PRO A 300 9.57 -22.01 -9.22
C PRO A 300 9.89 -21.35 -7.88
N LYS A 301 9.01 -20.46 -7.42
CA LYS A 301 9.15 -19.78 -6.13
C LYS A 301 8.14 -20.26 -5.11
N GLU A 302 8.61 -20.54 -3.91
CA GLU A 302 7.83 -21.15 -2.84
C GLU A 302 7.40 -20.15 -1.78
N TYR A 303 6.11 -20.18 -1.43
CA TYR A 303 5.47 -19.36 -0.42
C TYR A 303 4.84 -20.24 0.65
N LEU A 304 5.09 -19.91 1.93
CA LEU A 304 4.57 -20.66 3.08
C LEU A 304 3.48 -19.86 3.77
N ILE A 305 2.24 -20.34 3.69
CA ILE A 305 1.05 -19.68 4.23
C ILE A 305 0.50 -20.51 5.39
N ALA A 306 0.15 -19.89 6.53
CA ALA A 306 -0.37 -20.65 7.68
C ALA A 306 -1.70 -21.34 7.33
N LYS A 307 -1.90 -22.58 7.78
CA LYS A 307 -3.19 -23.29 7.63
C LYS A 307 -4.30 -22.51 8.35
N GLY A 308 -5.50 -22.48 7.77
CA GLY A 308 -6.66 -21.76 8.30
C GLY A 308 -6.86 -20.35 7.74
N LYS A 309 -5.82 -19.72 7.15
CA LYS A 309 -5.97 -18.44 6.45
C LYS A 309 -6.65 -18.62 5.09
N HIS A 310 -7.48 -17.66 4.69
CA HIS A 310 -8.13 -17.67 3.39
C HIS A 310 -7.11 -17.36 2.28
N LEU A 311 -7.05 -18.25 1.28
CA LEU A 311 -6.24 -18.07 0.09
C LEU A 311 -7.08 -17.42 -1.00
N THR A 312 -6.52 -16.36 -1.55
CA THR A 312 -7.11 -15.59 -2.64
C THR A 312 -6.87 -16.28 -3.98
N VAL A 313 -6.05 -17.33 -4.06
CA VAL A 313 -5.67 -17.98 -5.32
C VAL A 313 -6.05 -19.48 -5.34
N LYS A 314 -6.45 -19.99 -6.51
CA LYS A 314 -6.74 -21.41 -6.76
C LYS A 314 -5.59 -22.08 -7.51
N ASP A 315 -5.66 -23.41 -7.60
CA ASP A 315 -4.66 -24.22 -8.31
C ASP A 315 -4.85 -24.05 -9.81
N GLY A 316 -3.77 -23.72 -10.53
CA GLY A 316 -3.82 -23.38 -11.95
C GLY A 316 -4.18 -21.93 -12.27
N ASP A 317 -4.41 -21.08 -11.27
CA ASP A 317 -4.60 -19.63 -11.50
C ASP A 317 -3.28 -19.00 -11.97
N HIS A 318 -3.36 -18.06 -12.91
CA HIS A 318 -2.21 -17.25 -13.33
C HIS A 318 -2.15 -15.97 -12.49
N VAL A 319 -1.11 -15.82 -11.69
CA VAL A 319 -0.91 -14.67 -10.81
C VAL A 319 0.18 -13.75 -11.34
N ARG A 320 0.02 -12.45 -11.11
CA ARG A 320 1.04 -11.47 -11.44
C ARG A 320 1.95 -11.14 -10.25
N ALA A 321 3.16 -10.67 -10.53
CA ALA A 321 4.09 -10.16 -9.55
C ALA A 321 3.44 -9.01 -8.77
N GLY A 322 3.43 -9.15 -7.45
CA GLY A 322 2.85 -8.20 -6.50
C GLY A 322 1.37 -8.40 -6.23
N GLU A 323 0.76 -9.47 -6.76
CA GLU A 323 -0.61 -9.88 -6.43
C GLU A 323 -0.65 -10.65 -5.09
N PRO A 324 -1.62 -10.36 -4.20
CA PRO A 324 -1.74 -11.05 -2.92
C PRO A 324 -2.26 -12.48 -3.09
N LEU A 325 -1.58 -13.43 -2.44
CA LEU A 325 -1.95 -14.85 -2.41
C LEU A 325 -2.93 -15.19 -1.28
N MET A 326 -2.95 -14.35 -0.24
CA MET A 326 -3.84 -14.48 0.92
C MET A 326 -4.38 -13.11 1.34
N ASP A 327 -5.50 -13.14 2.04
CA ASP A 327 -6.11 -11.93 2.59
C ASP A 327 -5.29 -11.37 3.76
N GLY A 328 -5.12 -10.04 3.77
CA GLY A 328 -4.44 -9.31 4.83
C GLY A 328 -3.99 -7.91 4.39
N PRO A 329 -3.61 -7.02 5.33
CA PRO A 329 -2.98 -5.75 5.00
C PRO A 329 -1.68 -5.96 4.21
N ALA A 330 -1.45 -5.16 3.19
CA ALA A 330 -0.21 -5.23 2.42
C ALA A 330 0.99 -4.75 3.25
N ASN A 331 2.14 -5.38 3.05
CA ASN A 331 3.40 -5.01 3.68
C ASN A 331 4.19 -4.08 2.75
N PRO A 332 4.53 -2.84 3.16
CA PRO A 332 5.21 -1.88 2.29
C PRO A 332 6.61 -2.35 1.84
N HIS A 333 7.30 -3.14 2.67
CA HIS A 333 8.62 -3.68 2.31
C HIS A 333 8.55 -4.70 1.17
N ASP A 334 7.49 -5.50 1.14
CA ASP A 334 7.29 -6.48 0.07
C ASP A 334 6.90 -5.76 -1.22
N ILE A 335 6.05 -4.73 -1.13
CA ILE A 335 5.70 -3.87 -2.29
C ILE A 335 6.95 -3.23 -2.90
N LEU A 336 7.86 -2.68 -2.08
CA LEU A 336 9.10 -2.09 -2.57
C LEU A 336 9.95 -3.08 -3.35
N LYS A 337 10.08 -4.30 -2.82
CA LYS A 337 10.92 -5.34 -3.41
C LYS A 337 10.37 -5.84 -4.74
N VAL A 338 9.05 -5.95 -4.86
CA VAL A 338 8.40 -6.55 -6.04
C VAL A 338 8.00 -5.52 -7.09
N LYS A 339 7.30 -4.45 -6.68
CA LYS A 339 6.75 -3.44 -7.59
C LYS A 339 7.65 -2.20 -7.75
N GLY A 340 8.65 -2.06 -6.88
CA GLY A 340 9.58 -0.94 -6.91
C GLY A 340 9.07 0.32 -6.22
N GLU A 341 9.90 1.36 -6.29
CA GLU A 341 9.71 2.59 -5.52
C GLU A 341 8.46 3.39 -5.92
N LYS A 342 8.19 3.50 -7.22
CA LYS A 342 7.08 4.31 -7.74
C LYS A 342 5.73 3.78 -7.27
N GLU A 343 5.55 2.47 -7.39
CA GLU A 343 4.33 1.77 -6.96
C GLU A 343 4.17 1.80 -5.44
N LEU A 344 5.26 1.60 -4.69
CA LEU A 344 5.21 1.78 -3.23
C LEU A 344 4.78 3.19 -2.85
N ALA A 345 5.37 4.21 -3.47
CA ALA A 345 5.10 5.59 -3.12
C ALA A 345 3.65 5.97 -3.44
N ALA A 346 3.13 5.55 -4.61
CA ALA A 346 1.72 5.72 -4.95
C ALA A 346 0.80 5.01 -3.95
N TRP A 347 1.12 3.76 -3.59
CA TRP A 347 0.37 3.00 -2.61
C TRP A 347 0.36 3.66 -1.21
N LEU A 348 1.52 4.14 -0.73
CA LEU A 348 1.62 4.86 0.55
C LEU A 348 0.77 6.14 0.55
N VAL A 349 0.84 6.92 -0.53
CA VAL A 349 0.04 8.14 -0.67
C VAL A 349 -1.44 7.80 -0.63
N ASP A 350 -1.89 6.81 -1.39
CA ASP A 350 -3.31 6.43 -1.43
C ASP A 350 -3.80 5.87 -0.08
N GLU A 351 -3.06 4.98 0.57
CA GLU A 351 -3.44 4.43 1.88
C GLU A 351 -3.54 5.52 2.96
N ILE A 352 -2.56 6.42 3.04
CA ILE A 352 -2.60 7.52 4.02
C ILE A 352 -3.76 8.46 3.70
N GLN A 353 -3.94 8.79 2.41
CA GLN A 353 -5.00 9.68 1.96
C GLN A 353 -6.40 9.10 2.21
N GLN A 354 -6.59 7.80 2.05
CA GLN A 354 -7.85 7.11 2.36
C GLN A 354 -8.22 7.31 3.84
N VAL A 355 -7.27 7.22 4.77
CA VAL A 355 -7.55 7.43 6.20
C VAL A 355 -8.04 8.86 6.46
N TYR A 356 -7.37 9.88 5.91
CA TYR A 356 -7.81 11.28 6.07
C TYR A 356 -9.15 11.55 5.38
N ARG A 357 -9.38 11.02 4.17
CA ARG A 357 -10.65 11.15 3.44
C ARG A 357 -11.80 10.48 4.18
N LEU A 358 -11.56 9.32 4.80
CA LEU A 358 -12.56 8.62 5.60
C LEU A 358 -13.05 9.46 6.78
N GLN A 359 -12.15 10.25 7.37
CA GLN A 359 -12.44 11.18 8.46
C GLN A 359 -12.91 12.57 7.99
N GLY A 360 -13.14 12.75 6.69
CA GLY A 360 -13.65 14.00 6.11
C GLY A 360 -12.62 15.13 6.02
N VAL A 361 -11.33 14.85 6.19
CA VAL A 361 -10.25 15.83 6.00
C VAL A 361 -9.69 15.70 4.59
N ALA A 362 -9.84 16.77 3.80
CA ALA A 362 -9.27 16.84 2.46
C ALA A 362 -7.83 17.38 2.53
N ILE A 363 -6.85 16.49 2.41
CA ILE A 363 -5.44 16.84 2.23
C ILE A 363 -5.08 16.65 0.76
N ASN A 364 -4.20 17.50 0.21
CA ASN A 364 -3.66 17.29 -1.13
C ASN A 364 -2.48 16.31 -1.11
N ASP A 365 -2.48 15.36 -2.05
CA ASP A 365 -1.50 14.29 -2.18
C ASP A 365 -0.04 14.81 -2.13
N LYS A 366 0.24 16.01 -2.65
CA LYS A 366 1.60 16.61 -2.66
C LYS A 366 2.22 16.72 -1.26
N HIS A 367 1.41 16.91 -0.22
CA HIS A 367 1.91 17.00 1.16
C HIS A 367 2.40 15.65 1.66
N ILE A 368 1.68 14.57 1.33
CA ILE A 368 2.05 13.20 1.69
C ILE A 368 3.26 12.76 0.86
N GLU A 369 3.30 13.09 -0.42
CA GLU A 369 4.44 12.83 -1.31
C GLU A 369 5.75 13.40 -0.76
N VAL A 370 5.72 14.62 -0.17
CA VAL A 370 6.90 15.24 0.44
C VAL A 370 7.47 14.38 1.58
N ILE A 371 6.61 13.77 2.40
CA ILE A 371 7.03 12.89 3.50
C ILE A 371 7.51 11.54 2.97
N VAL A 372 6.76 10.93 2.04
CA VAL A 372 7.13 9.65 1.41
C VAL A 372 8.49 9.77 0.70
N ARG A 373 8.79 10.91 0.06
CA ARG A 373 10.12 11.21 -0.49
C ARG A 373 11.23 11.14 0.56
N GLN A 374 10.98 11.58 1.80
CA GLN A 374 11.97 11.48 2.90
C GLN A 374 12.14 10.04 3.38
N MET A 375 11.07 9.25 3.42
CA MET A 375 11.12 7.83 3.81
C MET A 375 11.94 6.98 2.83
N LEU A 376 11.98 7.38 1.55
CA LEU A 376 12.69 6.72 0.44
C LEU A 376 14.05 7.37 0.11
N ARG A 377 14.60 8.20 1.00
CA ARG A 377 15.84 8.96 0.74
C ARG A 377 17.12 8.11 0.70
N ARG A 378 17.07 6.88 1.24
CA ARG A 378 18.24 6.00 1.40
C ARG A 378 18.18 4.77 0.50
N VAL A 379 19.37 4.24 0.22
CA VAL A 379 19.60 2.99 -0.51
C VAL A 379 20.56 2.12 0.28
N ARG A 380 20.44 0.80 0.12
CA ARG A 380 21.39 -0.19 0.64
C ARG A 380 22.27 -0.68 -0.50
N ILE A 381 23.59 -0.65 -0.31
CA ILE A 381 24.54 -1.13 -1.32
C ILE A 381 24.51 -2.66 -1.39
N LYS A 382 24.23 -3.20 -2.57
CA LYS A 382 24.25 -4.63 -2.86
C LYS A 382 25.61 -5.07 -3.40
N GLU A 383 26.12 -4.31 -4.36
CA GLU A 383 27.43 -4.53 -4.98
C GLU A 383 28.21 -3.23 -4.97
N THR A 384 29.46 -3.27 -4.50
CA THR A 384 30.28 -2.07 -4.30
C THR A 384 30.95 -1.58 -5.58
N GLY A 385 31.19 -2.46 -6.56
CA GLY A 385 32.00 -2.14 -7.74
C GLY A 385 33.35 -1.54 -7.34
N ASP A 386 33.78 -0.48 -8.05
CA ASP A 386 35.01 0.28 -7.78
C ASP A 386 34.76 1.52 -6.90
N THR A 387 33.59 1.61 -6.25
CA THR A 387 33.25 2.72 -5.35
C THR A 387 33.88 2.57 -3.98
N ARG A 388 33.78 3.61 -3.16
CA ARG A 388 34.24 3.61 -1.76
C ARG A 388 33.23 2.99 -0.78
N PHE A 389 32.11 2.46 -1.28
CA PHE A 389 31.07 1.92 -0.42
C PHE A 389 31.44 0.55 0.14
N LEU A 390 30.83 0.22 1.28
CA LEU A 390 30.87 -1.11 1.87
C LEU A 390 29.62 -1.92 1.49
N PRO A 391 29.71 -3.26 1.40
CA PRO A 391 28.53 -4.10 1.22
C PRO A 391 27.53 -3.89 2.38
N ASP A 392 26.24 -3.85 2.06
CA ASP A 392 25.13 -3.58 2.99
C ASP A 392 25.14 -2.20 3.67
N GLU A 393 26.04 -1.30 3.27
CA GLU A 393 26.07 0.07 3.75
C GLU A 393 24.78 0.83 3.36
N GLN A 394 24.25 1.63 4.29
CA GLN A 394 23.08 2.47 4.05
C GLN A 394 23.51 3.91 3.82
N VAL A 395 23.37 4.37 2.58
CA VAL A 395 23.78 5.71 2.17
C VAL A 395 22.60 6.49 1.61
N GLU A 396 22.69 7.82 1.61
CA GLU A 396 21.70 8.66 0.94
C GLU A 396 21.81 8.53 -0.58
N LYS A 397 20.67 8.58 -1.27
CA LYS A 397 20.60 8.50 -2.75
C LYS A 397 21.51 9.51 -3.44
N THR A 398 21.56 10.74 -2.95
CA THR A 398 22.40 11.80 -3.53
C THR A 398 23.89 11.53 -3.40
N VAL A 399 24.31 10.85 -2.34
CA VAL A 399 25.71 10.45 -2.12
C VAL A 399 26.06 9.28 -3.03
N PHE A 400 25.17 8.29 -3.11
CA PHE A 400 25.27 7.15 -4.01
C PHE A 400 25.39 7.58 -5.48
N GLU A 401 24.48 8.44 -5.96
CA GLU A 401 24.47 8.97 -7.32
C GLU A 401 25.77 9.72 -7.64
N ARG A 402 26.22 10.60 -6.75
CA ARG A 402 27.46 11.38 -6.94
C ARG A 402 28.71 10.50 -7.01
N GLU A 403 28.79 9.48 -6.17
CA GLU A 403 29.94 8.57 -6.16
C GLU A 403 29.96 7.69 -7.41
N ASN A 404 28.79 7.21 -7.84
CA ASN A 404 28.68 6.46 -9.09
C ASN A 404 29.02 7.33 -10.31
N GLU A 405 28.53 8.56 -10.38
CA GLU A 405 28.92 9.52 -11.43
C GLU A 405 30.45 9.70 -11.50
N ARG A 406 31.11 9.80 -10.34
CA ARG A 406 32.58 9.93 -10.25
C ARG A 406 33.32 8.69 -10.76
N VAL A 407 32.83 7.49 -10.44
CA VAL A 407 33.46 6.23 -10.85
C VAL A 407 33.23 5.97 -12.34
N ILE A 408 32.03 6.23 -12.84
CA ILE A 408 31.71 6.14 -14.28
C ILE A 408 32.57 7.10 -15.09
N ALA A 409 32.77 8.33 -14.61
CA ALA A 409 33.66 9.31 -15.27
C ALA A 409 35.13 8.84 -15.33
N LYS A 410 35.54 7.91 -14.45
CA LYS A 410 36.87 7.29 -14.45
C LYS A 410 36.92 5.96 -15.21
N GLY A 411 35.80 5.52 -15.80
CA GLY A 411 35.69 4.26 -16.53
C GLY A 411 35.61 3.01 -15.64
N GLY A 412 35.36 3.16 -14.33
CA GLY A 412 35.20 2.04 -13.40
C GLY A 412 33.76 1.50 -13.34
N GLN A 413 33.57 0.41 -12.60
CA GLN A 413 32.26 -0.20 -12.36
C GLN A 413 31.50 0.53 -11.24
N PRO A 414 30.29 1.08 -11.51
CA PRO A 414 29.48 1.73 -10.48
C PRO A 414 28.94 0.72 -9.47
N ALA A 415 28.60 1.19 -8.27
CA ALA A 415 27.92 0.38 -7.28
C ALA A 415 26.45 0.14 -7.65
N VAL A 416 25.94 -1.04 -7.30
CA VAL A 416 24.51 -1.40 -7.41
C VAL A 416 23.90 -1.33 -6.02
N ALA A 417 22.76 -0.65 -5.90
CA ALA A 417 22.05 -0.49 -4.64
C ALA A 417 20.56 -0.80 -4.79
N GLU A 418 19.95 -1.25 -3.71
CA GLU A 418 18.50 -1.43 -3.59
C GLU A 418 17.89 -0.27 -2.78
N PRO A 419 16.69 0.22 -3.16
CA PRO A 419 16.01 1.25 -2.38
C PRO A 419 15.65 0.72 -0.99
N LEU A 420 15.76 1.58 0.01
CA LEU A 420 15.46 1.24 1.39
C LEU A 420 14.35 2.14 1.94
N LEU A 421 13.23 1.54 2.32
CA LEU A 421 12.16 2.23 3.03
C LEU A 421 12.48 2.30 4.52
N LEU A 422 12.56 3.53 5.05
CA LEU A 422 12.73 3.78 6.48
C LEU A 422 11.53 4.55 7.04
N GLY A 423 11.12 4.18 8.25
CA GLY A 423 10.15 4.97 9.02
C GLY A 423 10.70 6.35 9.35
N ILE A 424 9.80 7.34 9.54
CA ILE A 424 10.17 8.75 9.76
C ILE A 424 11.11 8.95 10.96
N THR A 425 10.95 8.18 12.05
CA THR A 425 11.84 8.23 13.22
C THR A 425 13.27 7.83 12.84
N LYS A 426 13.42 6.68 12.17
CA LYS A 426 14.73 6.17 11.76
C LYS A 426 15.36 7.02 10.64
N ALA A 427 14.56 7.52 9.71
CA ALA A 427 15.01 8.44 8.66
C ALA A 427 15.55 9.75 9.26
N SER A 428 14.92 10.28 10.31
CA SER A 428 15.32 11.53 10.98
C SER A 428 16.63 11.40 11.77
N LEU A 429 16.84 10.26 12.43
CA LEU A 429 18.11 9.95 13.14
C LEU A 429 19.29 9.75 12.17
N SER A 430 18.99 9.39 10.93
CA SER A 430 19.99 9.05 9.92
C SER A 430 20.26 10.23 8.96
N THR A 431 20.10 11.47 9.41
CA THR A 431 20.40 12.67 8.60
C THR A 431 21.89 13.01 8.62
N GLU A 432 22.38 13.71 7.59
CA GLU A 432 23.79 14.16 7.54
C GLU A 432 24.15 15.11 8.70
N SER A 433 23.20 15.98 9.07
CA SER A 433 23.40 16.90 10.19
C SER A 433 23.20 16.18 11.52
N PHE A 434 24.32 15.99 12.24
CA PHE A 434 24.25 15.48 13.61
C PHE A 434 23.64 16.50 14.58
N ILE A 435 23.69 17.81 14.27
CA ILE A 435 23.04 18.86 15.07
C ILE A 435 21.51 18.70 14.98
N SER A 436 20.98 18.54 13.77
CA SER A 436 19.55 18.31 13.54
C SER A 436 19.10 16.93 14.06
N ALA A 437 19.91 15.88 13.89
CA ALA A 437 19.60 14.54 14.38
C ALA A 437 19.57 14.49 15.92
N SER A 438 20.54 15.13 16.58
CA SER A 438 20.66 15.11 18.05
C SER A 438 19.53 15.87 18.76
N SER A 439 18.86 16.79 18.05
CA SER A 439 17.70 17.54 18.55
C SER A 439 16.38 16.76 18.49
N PHE A 440 16.34 15.55 17.93
CA PHE A 440 15.12 14.75 17.79
C PHE A 440 14.96 13.73 18.92
N GLN A 441 15.76 12.65 18.90
CA GLN A 441 15.79 11.56 19.89
C GLN A 441 17.21 10.94 19.93
N GLU A 442 17.48 10.06 20.90
CA GLU A 442 18.75 9.31 21.03
C GLU A 442 20.02 10.20 21.02
N THR A 443 19.95 11.40 21.61
CA THR A 443 21.00 12.44 21.58
C THR A 443 22.40 11.91 21.91
N THR A 444 22.54 11.11 22.97
CA THR A 444 23.82 10.53 23.40
C THR A 444 24.45 9.67 22.31
N LYS A 445 23.65 8.81 21.67
CA LYS A 445 24.11 7.92 20.60
C LYS A 445 24.56 8.71 19.37
N VAL A 446 23.77 9.70 18.94
CA VAL A 446 24.07 10.55 17.78
C VAL A 446 25.38 11.32 18.01
N LEU A 447 25.56 11.94 19.18
CA LEU A 447 26.76 12.70 19.50
C LEU A 447 27.99 11.80 19.64
N THR A 448 27.84 10.60 20.18
CA THR A 448 28.93 9.63 20.31
C THR A 448 29.41 9.18 18.93
N GLU A 449 28.50 8.84 18.02
CA GLU A 449 28.85 8.46 16.65
C GLU A 449 29.50 9.63 15.88
N ALA A 450 28.98 10.86 16.06
CA ALA A 450 29.56 12.05 15.46
C ALA A 450 30.98 12.33 15.97
N ALA A 451 31.23 12.15 17.27
CA ALA A 451 32.55 12.32 17.87
C ALA A 451 33.55 11.27 17.39
N ILE A 452 33.15 9.98 17.36
CA ILE A 452 33.99 8.88 16.86
C ILE A 452 34.37 9.11 15.39
N SER A 453 33.41 9.58 14.58
CA SER A 453 33.60 9.77 13.15
C SER A 453 34.22 11.12 12.78
N GLY A 454 34.39 12.04 13.76
CA GLY A 454 34.80 13.42 13.49
C GLY A 454 33.87 14.15 12.51
N LYS A 455 32.55 13.94 12.60
CA LYS A 455 31.58 14.51 11.64
C LYS A 455 31.61 16.04 11.66
N LEU A 456 31.58 16.62 10.46
CA LEU A 456 31.44 18.07 10.23
C LEU A 456 30.01 18.37 9.77
N ASP A 457 29.42 19.43 10.32
CA ASP A 457 28.08 19.89 9.94
C ASP A 457 28.17 21.14 9.06
N GLU A 458 27.53 21.09 7.89
CA GLU A 458 27.57 22.18 6.90
C GLU A 458 26.42 23.20 7.08
N LEU A 459 25.56 23.04 8.10
CA LEU A 459 24.48 23.97 8.46
C LEU A 459 23.57 24.29 7.26
N ARG A 460 23.11 23.27 6.54
CA ARG A 460 22.29 23.40 5.33
C ARG A 460 20.80 23.25 5.60
N GLY A 461 20.44 22.67 6.73
CA GLY A 461 19.07 22.45 7.16
C GLY A 461 18.48 23.66 7.91
N LEU A 462 17.19 23.58 8.19
CA LEU A 462 16.49 24.60 8.97
C LEU A 462 16.86 24.51 10.45
N LYS A 463 16.83 23.30 11.03
CA LYS A 463 17.03 23.08 12.48
C LYS A 463 18.42 23.51 12.94
N GLU A 464 19.45 23.17 12.18
CA GLU A 464 20.82 23.57 12.52
C GLU A 464 20.97 25.09 12.61
N ASN A 465 20.42 25.82 11.64
CA ASN A 465 20.50 27.28 11.61
C ASN A 465 19.66 27.93 12.72
N VAL A 466 18.51 27.34 13.09
CA VAL A 466 17.76 27.76 14.29
C VAL A 466 18.63 27.64 15.54
N ILE A 467 19.23 26.47 15.75
CA ILE A 467 20.04 26.18 16.95
C ILE A 467 21.27 27.10 17.03
N MET A 468 21.89 27.39 15.88
CA MET A 468 23.07 28.26 15.78
C MET A 468 22.73 29.76 15.75
N GLY A 469 21.45 30.15 15.76
CA GLY A 469 21.03 31.55 15.68
C GLY A 469 21.32 32.24 14.35
N ARG A 470 21.37 31.47 13.24
CA ARG A 470 21.60 31.97 11.87
C ARG A 470 20.29 32.12 11.11
N LEU A 471 20.31 32.90 10.03
CA LEU A 471 19.19 32.99 9.09
C LEU A 471 18.88 31.61 8.51
N LEU A 472 17.59 31.29 8.40
CA LEU A 472 17.15 30.03 7.84
C LEU A 472 17.41 29.99 6.32
N PRO A 473 17.89 28.86 5.77
CA PRO A 473 18.08 28.69 4.33
C PRO A 473 16.75 28.47 3.57
N ALA A 474 15.71 29.23 3.92
CA ALA A 474 14.39 29.24 3.31
C ALA A 474 13.78 30.66 3.39
N GLY A 475 12.82 30.96 2.52
CA GLY A 475 12.19 32.28 2.44
C GLY A 475 13.24 33.38 2.25
N THR A 476 13.14 34.44 3.05
CA THR A 476 14.03 35.61 2.99
C THR A 476 15.49 35.32 3.34
N GLY A 477 15.80 34.21 4.02
CA GLY A 477 17.18 33.85 4.38
C GLY A 477 17.96 33.10 3.28
N LEU A 478 17.34 32.84 2.13
CA LEU A 478 18.04 32.28 0.97
C LEU A 478 19.02 33.30 0.37
N GLY A 479 20.25 32.86 0.12
CA GLY A 479 21.29 33.73 -0.45
C GLY A 479 20.97 34.34 -1.81
N ALA A 480 19.97 33.80 -2.53
CA ALA A 480 19.44 34.40 -3.75
C ALA A 480 18.70 35.72 -3.49
N TYR A 481 18.00 35.84 -2.34
CA TYR A 481 17.26 37.05 -1.97
C TYR A 481 18.16 38.11 -1.31
N ASN A 482 19.28 37.71 -0.72
CA ASN A 482 20.26 38.64 -0.14
C ASN A 482 20.92 39.58 -1.17
N LYS A 483 20.80 39.26 -2.47
CA LYS A 483 21.37 40.04 -3.58
C LYS A 483 20.34 40.91 -4.30
N ILE A 484 19.09 40.93 -3.82
CA ILE A 484 18.02 41.69 -4.44
C ILE A 484 17.94 43.05 -3.73
N ASP A 485 18.30 44.11 -4.45
CA ASP A 485 18.03 45.48 -4.02
C ASP A 485 16.57 45.83 -4.30
N MET A 486 15.84 46.24 -3.26
CA MET A 486 14.47 46.72 -3.40
C MET A 486 14.50 48.16 -3.91
N VAL A 487 14.15 48.36 -5.16
CA VAL A 487 13.90 49.70 -5.71
C VAL A 487 12.47 50.10 -5.34
N VAL A 488 12.32 50.93 -4.32
CA VAL A 488 11.04 51.55 -3.98
C VAL A 488 10.80 52.69 -4.95
N ALA A 489 9.72 52.62 -5.73
CA ALA A 489 9.30 53.73 -6.58
C ALA A 489 8.74 54.84 -5.67
N ASP A 490 9.52 55.93 -5.57
CA ASP A 490 9.24 57.18 -4.87
C ASP A 490 8.96 57.07 -3.37
N ASP A 491 10.04 57.11 -2.57
CA ASP A 491 10.22 58.18 -1.56
C ASP A 491 11.63 58.10 -0.97
N ALA A 492 12.18 59.25 -0.60
CA ALA A 492 13.55 59.47 -0.15
C ALA A 492 13.99 58.49 0.96
N VAL A 493 14.68 57.41 0.59
CA VAL A 493 15.40 56.55 1.53
C VAL A 493 16.71 57.24 1.88
N GLN A 494 16.79 57.81 3.09
CA GLN A 494 18.10 58.00 3.72
C GLN A 494 18.79 56.64 3.75
N PRO A 495 20.05 56.52 3.30
CA PRO A 495 20.75 55.24 3.35
C PRO A 495 20.79 54.78 4.80
N LEU A 496 20.19 53.62 5.07
CA LEU A 496 20.44 52.91 6.32
C LEU A 496 21.95 52.64 6.36
N THR A 497 22.66 53.36 7.24
CA THR A 497 24.03 53.04 7.59
C THR A 497 24.12 51.54 7.86
N PRO A 498 25.09 50.82 7.28
CA PRO A 498 25.22 49.39 7.48
C PRO A 498 25.54 49.13 8.96
N ALA A 499 24.53 48.71 9.72
CA ALA A 499 24.73 48.20 11.06
C ALA A 499 25.28 46.77 10.95
N ARG A 500 26.61 46.68 10.95
CA ARG A 500 27.46 45.71 11.66
C ARG A 500 28.81 45.62 10.96
N THR A 501 29.74 46.44 11.42
CA THR A 501 31.15 46.06 11.44
C THR A 501 31.28 44.71 12.13
N PHE A 502 31.98 43.78 11.48
CA PHE A 502 32.50 42.60 12.15
C PHE A 502 33.31 43.11 13.34
N LEU A 503 32.95 42.68 14.55
CA LEU A 503 33.85 42.80 15.70
C LEU A 503 35.11 42.03 15.32
N GLU A 504 36.20 42.74 15.07
CA GLU A 504 37.54 42.16 15.07
C GLU A 504 37.73 41.48 16.44
N PRO A 505 38.29 40.26 16.49
CA PRO A 505 38.62 39.65 17.77
C PRO A 505 39.65 40.55 18.47
N GLU A 506 39.35 40.95 19.72
CA GLU A 506 40.32 41.64 20.56
C GLU A 506 41.63 40.85 20.61
N PRO A 507 42.80 41.50 20.51
CA PRO A 507 44.07 40.82 20.67
C PRO A 507 44.16 40.26 22.10
N VAL A 508 44.34 38.95 22.19
CA VAL A 508 44.64 38.26 23.44
C VAL A 508 45.88 38.90 24.05
N ALA A 509 45.71 39.59 25.18
CA ALA A 509 46.83 40.10 25.96
C ALA A 509 47.74 38.93 26.31
N ALA A 510 48.98 38.97 25.82
CA ALA A 510 50.03 38.06 26.23
C ALA A 510 50.18 38.15 27.75
N ALA A 511 49.93 37.04 28.44
CA ALA A 511 50.29 36.88 29.83
C ALA A 511 51.81 37.09 29.94
N ALA A 512 52.20 38.23 30.51
CA ALA A 512 53.56 38.44 30.96
C ALA A 512 53.86 37.39 32.02
N SER A 513 54.83 36.54 31.71
CA SER A 513 55.60 35.80 32.69
C SER A 513 56.34 36.82 33.57
N GLU A 514 55.99 36.89 34.84
CA GLU A 514 56.89 37.39 35.88
C GLU A 514 57.31 36.20 36.75
N GLU A 515 58.61 36.23 37.07
CA GLU A 515 59.41 35.25 37.82
C GLU A 515 58.92 34.98 39.25
#